data_AF-A0A4U2ZYH9-F1
#
_entry.id   AF-A0A4U2ZYH9-F1
#
_cell.length_a   1.000
_cell.length_b   1.000
_cell.length_c   1.000
_cell.angle_alpha   90.00
_cell.angle_beta   90.00
_cell.angle_gamma   90.00
#
_symmetry.space_group_name_H-M   'P 1'
#
loop_
_entity.id
_entity.type
_entity.pdbx_description
1 polymer ?
#
loop_
_entity_poly.entity_id
_entity_poly.type
_entity_poly.pdbx_seq_one_letter_code
_entity_poly.pdbx_strand_id
1 'polypeptide(L)'
;SIEDIPPGARINDAEIAAAVSTGLAAGLVTCSQVMGKCLREDIGMIFGQFHMKKAQAGVTLLRLSKKKGWVVPPPLHVRNSEQA
;
A
#
# COMPACT_ATOMS: atom_id res chain seq x y z
N SER A 1 -13.29 -6.47 -24.24
CA SER A 1 -12.22 -5.46 -24.30
C SER A 1 -12.46 -4.39 -23.23
N ILE A 2 -11.46 -3.57 -22.89
CA ILE A 2 -11.64 -2.44 -21.96
C ILE A 2 -12.65 -1.41 -22.50
N GLU A 3 -12.88 -1.43 -23.81
CA GLU A 3 -13.85 -0.64 -24.55
C GLU A 3 -15.31 -1.07 -24.29
N ASP A 4 -15.54 -2.28 -23.78
CA ASP A 4 -16.88 -2.81 -23.51
C ASP A 4 -17.40 -2.38 -22.13
N ILE A 5 -16.55 -1.78 -21.28
CA ILE A 5 -16.92 -1.33 -19.94
C ILE A 5 -17.50 0.09 -20.05
N PRO A 6 -18.76 0.32 -19.65
CA PRO A 6 -19.36 1.65 -19.67
C PRO A 6 -18.52 2.66 -18.87
N PRO A 7 -18.33 3.92 -19.34
CA PRO A 7 -17.45 4.89 -18.70
C PRO A 7 -17.75 5.17 -17.22
N GLY A 8 -19.02 5.14 -16.81
CA GLY A 8 -19.41 5.34 -15.41
C GLY A 8 -19.22 4.12 -14.49
N ALA A 9 -18.95 2.94 -15.06
CA ALA A 9 -18.69 1.71 -14.31
C ALA A 9 -17.20 1.36 -14.27
N ARG A 10 -16.36 2.06 -15.02
CA ARG A 10 -14.93 1.80 -15.12
C ARG A 10 -14.18 2.49 -13.99
N ILE A 11 -13.51 1.69 -13.16
CA ILE A 11 -12.51 2.17 -12.21
C ILE A 11 -11.20 2.38 -12.96
N ASN A 12 -10.57 3.54 -12.80
CA ASN A 12 -9.33 3.84 -13.51
C ASN A 12 -8.10 3.28 -12.78
N ASP A 13 -6.97 3.17 -13.49
CA ASP A 13 -5.76 2.53 -12.96
C ASP A 13 -5.22 3.22 -11.69
N ALA A 14 -5.36 4.55 -11.59
CA ALA A 14 -4.90 5.30 -10.42
C ALA A 14 -5.77 5.02 -9.18
N GLU A 15 -7.08 4.94 -9.37
CA GLU A 15 -8.04 4.55 -8.32
C GLU A 15 -7.81 3.10 -7.87
N ILE A 16 -7.57 2.18 -8.82
CA ILE A 16 -7.21 0.79 -8.50
C ILE A 16 -5.92 0.75 -7.69
N ALA A 17 -4.87 1.47 -8.12
CA ALA A 17 -3.61 1.51 -7.39
C ALA A 17 -3.77 2.08 -5.97
N ALA A 18 -4.58 3.13 -5.80
CA ALA A 18 -4.89 3.70 -4.49
C ALA A 18 -5.68 2.72 -3.60
N ALA A 19 -6.66 2.02 -4.15
CA ALA A 19 -7.44 1.01 -3.44
C ALA A 19 -6.58 -0.17 -2.98
N VAL A 20 -5.71 -0.69 -3.86
CA VAL A 20 -4.76 -1.75 -3.52
C VAL A 20 -3.76 -1.28 -2.45
N SER A 21 -3.26 -0.04 -2.55
CA SER A 21 -2.35 0.54 -1.55
C SER A 21 -3.02 0.62 -0.18
N THR A 22 -4.27 1.07 -0.12
CA THR A 22 -5.08 1.10 1.11
C THR A 22 -5.27 -0.30 1.69
N GLY A 23 -5.61 -1.29 0.86
CA GLY A 23 -5.78 -2.68 1.29
C GLY A 23 -4.49 -3.31 1.82
N LEU A 24 -3.34 -3.00 1.22
CA LEU A 24 -2.03 -3.44 1.71
C LEU A 24 -1.70 -2.82 3.07
N ALA A 25 -1.93 -1.52 3.24
CA ALA A 25 -1.71 -0.82 4.50
C ALA A 25 -2.58 -1.38 5.63
N ALA A 26 -3.88 -1.56 5.37
CA ALA A 26 -4.80 -2.20 6.32
C ALA A 26 -4.34 -3.61 6.68
N GLY A 27 -3.96 -4.41 5.68
CA GLY A 27 -3.47 -5.77 5.88
C GLY A 27 -2.16 -5.84 6.69
N LEU A 28 -1.26 -4.86 6.55
CA LEU A 28 -0.05 -4.75 7.38
C LEU A 28 -0.43 -4.54 8.85
N VAL A 29 -1.30 -3.57 9.12
CA VAL A 29 -1.81 -3.30 10.48
C VAL A 29 -2.46 -4.54 11.08
N THR A 30 -3.32 -5.24 10.32
CA THR A 30 -3.95 -6.48 10.79
C THR A 30 -2.92 -7.56 11.12
N CYS A 31 -1.91 -7.78 10.27
CA CYS A 31 -0.89 -8.78 10.56
C CYS A 31 -0.13 -8.46 11.86
N SER A 32 0.23 -7.19 12.08
CA SER A 32 0.88 -6.74 13.31
C SER A 32 0.01 -6.94 14.54
N GLN A 33 -1.30 -6.67 14.44
CA GLN A 33 -2.23 -6.91 15.54
C GLN A 33 -2.34 -8.39 15.90
N VAL A 34 -2.36 -9.28 14.89
CA VAL A 34 -2.40 -10.73 15.12
C VAL A 34 -1.11 -11.20 15.80
N MET A 35 0.05 -10.78 15.27
CA MET A 35 1.36 -11.13 15.86
C MET A 35 1.48 -10.67 17.32
N GLY A 36 1.01 -9.46 17.64
CA GLY A 36 1.09 -8.91 19.00
C GLY A 36 0.10 -9.53 20.00
N LYS A 37 -0.94 -10.23 19.52
CA LYS A 37 -1.99 -10.81 20.38
C LYS A 37 -1.99 -12.34 20.40
N CYS A 38 -1.31 -13.00 19.46
CA CYS A 38 -1.35 -14.45 19.39
C CYS A 38 -0.48 -15.08 20.48
N LEU A 39 -1.03 -16.08 21.18
CA LEU A 39 -0.27 -16.92 22.12
C LEU A 39 0.40 -18.09 21.41
N ARG A 40 -0.09 -18.43 20.22
CA ARG A 40 0.43 -19.51 19.38
C ARG A 40 1.57 -18.99 18.49
N GLU A 41 2.79 -19.32 18.87
CA GLU A 41 4.01 -18.86 18.21
C GLU A 41 4.04 -19.22 16.71
N ASP A 42 3.55 -20.40 16.34
CA ASP A 42 3.47 -20.85 14.94
C ASP A 42 2.58 -19.95 14.08
N ILE A 43 1.43 -19.54 14.62
CA ILE A 43 0.51 -18.60 13.96
C ILE A 43 1.17 -17.22 13.86
N GLY A 44 1.80 -16.75 14.95
CA GLY A 44 2.54 -15.49 14.95
C GLY A 44 3.60 -15.43 13.86
N MET A 45 4.37 -16.50 13.70
CA MET A 45 5.38 -16.61 12.64
C MET A 45 4.77 -16.59 11.23
N ILE A 46 3.65 -17.28 11.01
CA ILE A 46 2.95 -17.26 9.71
C ILE A 46 2.50 -15.83 9.36
N PHE A 47 1.92 -15.11 10.32
CA PHE A 47 1.51 -13.72 10.10
C PHE A 47 2.71 -12.77 9.92
N GLY A 48 3.86 -13.08 10.53
CA GLY A 48 5.14 -12.41 10.23
C GLY A 48 5.54 -12.55 8.76
N GLN A 49 5.43 -13.74 8.19
CA GLN A 49 5.70 -13.96 6.76
C GLN A 49 4.72 -13.18 5.86
N PHE A 50 3.43 -13.18 6.21
CA PHE A 50 2.42 -12.40 5.48
C PHE A 50 2.69 -10.91 5.55
N HIS A 51 3.08 -10.40 6.73
CA HIS A 51 3.45 -9.01 6.92
C HIS A 51 4.60 -8.60 5.99
N MET A 52 5.67 -9.39 5.94
CA MET A 52 6.83 -9.09 5.08
C MET A 52 6.49 -9.10 3.59
N LYS A 53 5.68 -10.08 3.15
CA LYS A 53 5.21 -10.13 1.75
C LYS A 53 4.37 -8.91 1.39
N LYS A 54 3.47 -8.46 2.27
CA LYS A 54 2.66 -7.24 2.07
C LYS A 54 3.52 -5.99 2.02
N ALA A 55 4.55 -5.89 2.86
CA ALA A 55 5.47 -4.75 2.86
C ALA A 55 6.24 -4.66 1.52
N GLN A 56 6.75 -5.78 1.02
CA GLN A 56 7.42 -5.85 -0.28
C GLN A 56 6.49 -5.48 -1.44
N ALA A 57 5.24 -5.95 -1.41
CA ALA A 57 4.22 -5.58 -2.39
C ALA A 57 3.92 -4.07 -2.34
N GLY A 58 3.85 -3.47 -1.15
CA GLY A 58 3.64 -2.04 -0.97
C GLY A 58 4.76 -1.20 -1.60
N VAL A 59 6.03 -1.59 -1.42
CA VAL A 59 7.17 -0.92 -2.06
C VAL A 59 7.09 -1.03 -3.59
N THR A 60 6.70 -2.19 -4.10
CA THR A 60 6.57 -2.44 -5.54
C THR A 60 5.47 -1.56 -6.14
N LEU A 61 4.31 -1.51 -5.49
CA LEU A 61 3.20 -0.66 -5.87
C LEU A 61 3.57 0.82 -5.83
N LEU A 62 4.25 1.29 -4.77
CA LEU A 62 4.69 2.68 -4.67
C LEU A 62 5.63 3.06 -5.84
N ARG A 63 6.57 2.19 -6.19
CA ARG A 63 7.47 2.42 -7.33
C ARG A 63 6.70 2.52 -8.65
N LEU A 64 5.73 1.62 -8.86
CA LEU A 64 4.85 1.63 -10.03
C LEU A 64 4.04 2.94 -10.10
N SER A 65 3.36 3.29 -9.00
CA SER A 65 2.54 4.50 -8.93
C SER A 65 3.36 5.77 -9.18
N LYS A 66 4.59 5.84 -8.65
CA LYS A 66 5.52 6.95 -8.96
C LYS A 66 5.88 6.99 -10.44
N LYS A 67 6.27 5.84 -11.03
CA LYS A 67 6.63 5.74 -12.45
C LYS A 67 5.47 6.15 -13.38
N LYS A 68 4.24 5.90 -12.97
CA LYS A 68 3.02 6.22 -13.74
C LYS A 68 2.41 7.59 -13.42
N GLY A 69 2.97 8.34 -12.46
CA GLY A 69 2.44 9.64 -12.06
C GLY A 69 1.11 9.57 -11.29
N TRP A 70 0.78 8.41 -10.70
CA TRP A 70 -0.47 8.22 -9.94
C TRP A 70 -0.39 8.69 -8.49
N VAL A 71 0.81 9.01 -7.99
CA VAL A 71 1.00 9.46 -6.62
C VAL A 71 0.67 10.94 -6.51
N VAL A 72 -0.34 11.27 -5.70
CA VAL A 72 -0.59 12.63 -5.26
C VAL A 72 0.38 12.97 -4.12
N PRO A 73 1.30 13.94 -4.31
CA PRO A 73 2.26 14.27 -3.27
C PRO A 73 1.55 14.95 -2.09
N PRO A 74 1.81 14.53 -0.84
CA PRO A 74 1.36 15.27 0.33
C PRO A 74 2.14 16.61 0.43
N PRO A 75 1.67 17.56 1.27
CA PRO A 75 2.45 18.75 1.59
C PRO A 75 3.87 18.37 2.02
N LEU A 76 4.86 18.91 1.32
CA LEU A 76 6.26 18.62 1.58
C LEU A 76 6.78 19.54 2.67
N HIS A 77 7.55 18.98 3.61
CA HIS A 77 8.25 19.77 4.60
C HIS A 77 9.35 20.59 3.91
N VAL A 78 9.23 21.92 3.94
CA VAL A 78 10.24 22.84 3.40
C VAL A 78 11.32 23.01 4.46
N ARG A 79 12.53 22.48 4.21
CA ARG A 79 13.70 22.85 4.99
C ARG A 79 14.19 24.21 4.50
N ASN A 80 14.16 25.22 5.35
CA ASN A 80 14.82 26.49 5.06
C ASN A 80 16.34 26.25 5.05
N SER A 81 16.97 26.56 3.92
CA SER A 81 18.41 26.34 3.68
C SER A 81 19.35 27.21 4.52
N GLU A 82 18.82 28.00 5.45
CA GLU A 82 19.59 28.87 6.36
C GLU A 82 19.94 28.20 7.71
N GLN A 83 19.53 26.95 7.94
CA GLN A 83 19.82 26.20 9.17
C GLN A 83 20.64 24.91 8.91
N ALA A 84 21.47 24.90 7.87
CA ALA A 84 22.44 23.83 7.61
C ALA A 84 23.88 24.35 7.79
#